data_AF-A0A7Y4AL99-F1
#
_entry.id   AF-A0A7Y4AL99-F1
#
_cell.length_a   1.000
_cell.length_b   1.000
_cell.length_c   1.000
_cell.angle_alpha   90.00
_cell.angle_beta   90.00
_cell.angle_gamma   90.00
#
_symmetry.space_group_name_H-M   'P 1'
#
loop_
_entity.id
_entity.type
_entity.pdbx_description
1 polymer ?
#
loop_
_entity_poly.entity_id
_entity_poly.type
_entity_poly.pdbx_seq_one_letter_code
_entity_poly.pdbx_strand_id
1 'polypeptide(L)'
;MQQTRKLELWVGTFVIAGICAILIMIFQVADVKGLGSNHTYSLKATFDNIGSLKVRSPVKVGGVVVGRVTSIELDKESYLPVVNLSIDAKYSQFPETSSAKILTSGLIGEQYISLVPGFVFEDEEMLIDGDFIEDTKSALVLEDLIGQVLYSVGGSEETTKE
;
A
#
# COMPACT_ATOMS: atom_id res chain seq x y z
N MET A 1 -53.31 16.66 -27.22
CA MET A 1 -52.42 15.52 -27.58
C MET A 1 -50.98 15.95 -27.94
N GLN A 2 -50.72 17.12 -28.52
CA GLN A 2 -49.35 17.54 -28.88
C GLN A 2 -48.46 17.95 -27.67
N GLN A 3 -49.04 18.51 -26.60
CA GLN A 3 -48.25 18.95 -25.44
C GLN A 3 -47.75 17.80 -24.55
N THR A 4 -48.53 16.73 -24.38
CA THR A 4 -48.13 15.55 -23.58
C THR A 4 -46.91 14.86 -24.18
N ARG A 5 -46.86 14.76 -25.52
CA ARG A 5 -45.75 14.15 -26.26
C ARG A 5 -44.42 14.93 -26.13
N LYS A 6 -44.48 16.26 -25.96
CA LYS A 6 -43.29 17.09 -25.69
C LYS A 6 -42.77 16.90 -24.26
N LEU A 7 -43.68 16.80 -23.29
CA LEU A 7 -43.33 16.53 -21.89
C LEU A 7 -42.72 15.13 -21.73
N GLU A 8 -43.29 14.11 -22.37
CA GLU A 8 -42.75 12.74 -22.38
C GLU A 8 -41.31 12.69 -22.92
N LEU A 9 -41.02 13.40 -24.03
CA LEU A 9 -39.66 13.52 -24.57
C LEU A 9 -38.69 14.23 -23.62
N TRP A 10 -39.14 15.29 -22.93
CA TRP A 10 -38.33 16.02 -21.96
C TRP A 10 -38.00 15.18 -20.72
N VAL A 11 -39.01 14.46 -20.21
CA VAL A 11 -38.83 13.54 -19.09
C VAL A 11 -37.90 12.40 -19.47
N GLY A 12 -38.07 11.79 -20.65
CA GLY A 12 -37.17 10.74 -21.13
C GLY A 12 -35.72 11.22 -21.26
N THR A 13 -35.52 12.42 -21.82
CA THR A 13 -34.18 13.04 -21.92
C THR A 13 -33.58 13.31 -20.54
N PHE A 14 -34.37 13.81 -19.60
CA PHE A 14 -33.94 14.06 -18.22
C PHE A 14 -33.52 12.76 -17.52
N VAL A 15 -34.29 11.68 -17.67
CA VAL A 15 -33.97 10.37 -17.10
C VAL A 15 -32.68 9.81 -17.71
N ILE A 16 -32.49 9.90 -19.03
CA ILE A 16 -31.25 9.47 -19.71
C ILE A 16 -30.06 10.28 -19.21
N ALA A 17 -30.18 11.61 -19.10
CA ALA A 17 -29.12 12.46 -18.58
C ALA A 17 -28.76 12.09 -17.12
N GLY A 18 -29.76 11.78 -16.30
CA GLY A 18 -29.56 11.30 -14.93
C GLY A 18 -28.81 9.96 -14.88
N ILE A 19 -29.17 9.00 -15.73
CA ILE A 19 -28.48 7.71 -15.83
C ILE A 19 -27.02 7.93 -16.28
N CYS A 20 -26.79 8.77 -17.28
CA CYS A 20 -25.44 9.12 -17.73
C CYS A 20 -24.61 9.76 -16.61
N ALA A 21 -25.18 10.68 -15.83
CA ALA A 21 -24.50 11.30 -14.69
C ALA A 21 -24.12 10.27 -13.61
N ILE A 22 -25.01 9.32 -13.31
CA ILE A 22 -24.73 8.23 -12.37
C ILE A 22 -23.61 7.34 -12.90
N LEU A 23 -23.64 6.97 -14.18
CA LEU A 23 -22.58 6.15 -14.80
C LEU A 23 -21.21 6.86 -14.73
N ILE A 24 -21.16 8.16 -15.05
CA ILE A 24 -19.93 8.96 -14.94
C ILE A 24 -19.40 8.96 -13.49
N MET A 25 -20.29 9.13 -12.51
CA MET A 25 -19.90 9.12 -11.10
C MET A 25 -19.37 7.75 -10.66
N ILE A 26 -19.96 6.64 -11.12
CA ILE A 26 -19.47 5.27 -10.84
C ILE A 26 -18.04 5.10 -11.35
N PHE A 27 -17.76 5.47 -12.60
CA PHE A 27 -16.40 5.41 -13.13
C PHE A 27 -15.45 6.35 -12.40
N GLN A 28 -15.89 7.53 -11.99
CA GLN A 28 -15.03 8.46 -11.25
C GLN A 28 -14.68 7.94 -9.84
N VAL A 29 -15.62 7.33 -9.13
CA VAL A 29 -15.45 6.77 -7.78
C VAL A 29 -14.70 5.45 -7.80
N ALA A 30 -14.86 4.63 -8.83
CA ALA A 30 -14.16 3.36 -8.97
C ALA A 30 -12.63 3.50 -9.11
N ASP A 31 -12.11 4.74 -9.20
CA ASP A 31 -10.69 5.03 -9.42
C ASP A 31 -10.13 4.26 -10.63
N VAL A 32 -10.93 4.18 -11.71
CA VAL A 32 -10.47 3.60 -13.00
C VAL A 32 -9.36 4.43 -13.66
N LYS A 33 -8.93 5.53 -13.06
CA LYS A 33 -7.69 6.24 -13.45
C LYS A 33 -6.43 5.40 -13.25
N GLY A 34 -6.49 4.31 -12.50
CA GLY A 34 -5.43 3.29 -12.46
C GLY A 34 -5.28 2.43 -13.74
N LEU A 35 -6.18 2.57 -14.73
CA LEU A 35 -6.07 1.93 -16.05
C LEU A 35 -5.24 2.74 -17.06
N GLY A 36 -4.78 3.93 -16.68
CA GLY A 36 -3.73 4.61 -17.42
C GLY A 36 -2.47 3.78 -17.32
N SER A 37 -1.95 3.31 -18.47
CA SER A 37 -0.67 2.64 -18.64
C SER A 37 0.50 3.54 -18.23
N ASN A 38 0.54 3.97 -16.97
CA ASN A 38 1.79 4.36 -16.36
C ASN A 38 2.61 3.09 -16.32
N HIS A 39 3.73 3.10 -17.02
CA HIS A 39 4.66 1.99 -17.00
C HIS A 39 5.03 1.75 -15.53
N THR A 40 4.75 0.56 -15.02
CA THR A 40 5.06 0.15 -13.64
C THR A 40 5.92 -1.09 -13.69
N TYR A 41 6.78 -1.24 -12.70
CA TYR A 41 7.52 -2.47 -12.47
C TYR A 41 7.16 -3.05 -11.11
N SER A 42 7.33 -4.35 -10.98
CA SER A 42 6.92 -5.14 -9.84
C SER A 42 8.10 -5.40 -8.92
N LEU A 43 7.91 -5.22 -7.62
CA LEU A 43 8.87 -5.64 -6.60
C LEU A 43 8.19 -6.54 -5.58
N LYS A 44 8.95 -7.45 -4.99
CA LYS A 44 8.48 -8.38 -3.97
C LYS A 44 9.14 -8.07 -2.65
N ALA A 45 8.40 -8.19 -1.57
CA ALA A 45 8.94 -8.03 -0.23
C ALA A 45 8.29 -9.07 0.69
N THR A 46 9.12 -9.77 1.45
CA THR A 46 8.68 -10.78 2.41
C THR A 46 8.70 -10.18 3.81
N PHE A 47 7.64 -10.35 4.58
CA PHE A 47 7.53 -9.83 5.95
C PHE A 47 7.12 -10.95 6.90
N ASP A 48 7.55 -10.89 8.16
CA ASP A 48 7.09 -11.83 9.19
C ASP A 48 5.65 -11.53 9.61
N ASN A 49 5.31 -10.24 9.68
CA ASN A 49 3.99 -9.78 10.06
C ASN A 49 3.60 -8.54 9.23
N ILE A 50 2.52 -8.67 8.47
CA ILE A 50 1.98 -7.58 7.64
C ILE A 50 0.97 -6.71 8.38
N GLY A 51 0.60 -7.07 9.61
CA GLY A 51 -0.43 -6.42 10.40
C GLY A 51 -1.78 -6.36 9.70
N SER A 52 -2.25 -5.14 9.44
CA SER A 52 -3.48 -4.80 8.75
C SER A 52 -3.25 -4.24 7.33
N LEU A 53 -2.11 -4.52 6.71
CA LEU A 53 -1.80 -4.12 5.33
C LEU A 53 -2.80 -4.78 4.36
N LYS A 54 -3.23 -4.02 3.34
CA LYS A 54 -4.23 -4.50 2.37
C LYS A 54 -3.75 -4.28 0.94
N VAL A 55 -4.38 -5.02 0.03
CA VAL A 55 -4.24 -4.75 -1.41
C VAL A 55 -4.68 -3.31 -1.68
N ARG A 56 -3.96 -2.61 -2.58
CA ARG A 56 -4.05 -1.17 -2.88
C ARG A 56 -3.50 -0.23 -1.80
N SER A 57 -2.97 -0.74 -0.68
CA SER A 57 -2.23 0.11 0.27
C SER A 57 -1.11 0.88 -0.46
N PRO A 58 -0.88 2.16 -0.14
CA PRO A 58 0.12 2.95 -0.83
C PRO A 58 1.54 2.51 -0.48
N VAL A 59 2.44 2.59 -1.46
CA VAL A 59 3.89 2.52 -1.24
C VAL A 59 4.41 3.95 -1.32
N LYS A 60 5.14 4.38 -0.29
CA LYS A 60 5.59 5.76 -0.13
C LYS A 60 7.11 5.83 0.06
N VAL A 61 7.72 6.87 -0.49
CA VAL A 61 9.12 7.26 -0.22
C VAL A 61 9.09 8.66 0.38
N GLY A 62 9.58 8.81 1.61
CA GLY A 62 9.58 10.11 2.30
C GLY A 62 8.19 10.76 2.41
N GLY A 63 7.11 9.96 2.38
CA GLY A 63 5.73 10.44 2.41
C GLY A 63 5.07 10.64 1.02
N VAL A 64 5.83 10.58 -0.07
CA VAL A 64 5.31 10.69 -1.44
C VAL A 64 4.89 9.31 -1.94
N VAL A 65 3.67 9.18 -2.50
CA VAL A 65 3.18 7.92 -3.06
C VAL A 65 3.89 7.62 -4.38
N VAL A 66 4.64 6.51 -4.41
CA VAL A 66 5.41 6.04 -5.58
C VAL A 66 4.84 4.78 -6.21
N GLY A 67 3.95 4.08 -5.50
CA GLY A 67 3.39 2.81 -5.93
C GLY A 67 2.25 2.33 -5.05
N ARG A 68 1.80 1.10 -5.28
CA ARG A 68 0.72 0.44 -4.52
C ARG A 68 0.99 -1.06 -4.36
N VAL A 69 0.41 -1.63 -3.31
CA VAL A 69 0.39 -3.09 -3.11
C VAL A 69 -0.59 -3.73 -4.11
N THR A 70 -0.11 -4.70 -4.87
CA THR A 70 -0.87 -5.40 -5.92
C THR A 70 -1.49 -6.68 -5.39
N SER A 71 -0.72 -7.51 -4.67
CA SER A 71 -1.23 -8.73 -4.04
C SER A 71 -0.45 -9.04 -2.77
N ILE A 72 -1.06 -9.85 -1.91
CA ILE A 72 -0.48 -10.37 -0.67
C ILE A 72 -0.78 -11.86 -0.66
N GLU A 73 0.26 -12.66 -0.60
CA GLU A 73 0.18 -14.12 -0.66
C GLU A 73 0.98 -14.73 0.49
N LEU A 74 0.63 -15.94 0.90
CA LEU A 74 1.41 -16.70 1.88
C LEU A 74 2.28 -17.68 1.12
N ASP A 75 3.60 -17.57 1.28
CA ASP A 75 4.52 -18.53 0.68
C ASP A 75 4.30 -19.92 1.29
N LYS A 76 4.30 -20.96 0.45
CA LYS A 76 3.92 -22.32 0.88
C LYS A 76 5.03 -23.07 1.59
N GLU A 77 6.27 -22.63 1.45
CA GLU A 77 7.46 -23.30 1.98
C GLU A 77 7.92 -22.63 3.28
N SER A 78 8.08 -21.31 3.24
CA SER A 78 8.50 -20.50 4.38
C SER A 78 7.35 -20.11 5.30
N TYR A 79 6.09 -20.19 4.84
CA TYR A 79 4.91 -19.67 5.55
C TYR A 79 5.01 -18.18 5.90
N LEU A 80 5.84 -17.43 5.16
CA LEU A 80 5.96 -15.99 5.31
C LEU A 80 5.05 -15.26 4.30
N PRO A 81 4.36 -14.18 4.73
CA PRO A 81 3.69 -13.27 3.82
C PRO A 81 4.63 -12.65 2.78
N VAL A 82 4.32 -12.85 1.50
CA VAL A 82 4.97 -12.21 0.36
C VAL A 82 4.04 -11.14 -0.21
N VAL A 83 4.52 -9.91 -0.23
CA VAL A 83 3.78 -8.75 -0.73
C VAL A 83 4.33 -8.34 -2.09
N ASN A 84 3.46 -8.31 -3.10
CA ASN A 84 3.80 -7.82 -4.43
C ASN A 84 3.45 -6.33 -4.53
N LEU A 85 4.42 -5.53 -4.96
CA LEU A 85 4.36 -4.08 -5.07
C LEU A 85 4.39 -3.70 -6.55
N SER A 86 3.58 -2.73 -6.94
CA SER A 86 3.66 -2.07 -8.24
C SER A 86 4.19 -0.66 -8.03
N ILE A 87 5.38 -0.39 -8.55
CA ILE A 87 6.07 0.89 -8.47
C ILE A 87 6.00 1.61 -9.82
N ASP A 88 5.74 2.91 -9.81
CA ASP A 88 5.74 3.73 -11.02
C ASP A 88 7.16 3.82 -11.61
N ALA A 89 7.32 3.47 -12.89
CA ALA A 89 8.61 3.42 -13.56
C ALA A 89 9.29 4.79 -13.64
N LYS A 90 8.58 5.90 -13.40
CA LYS A 90 9.22 7.22 -13.24
C LYS A 90 10.18 7.29 -12.03
N TYR A 91 10.11 6.32 -11.12
CA TYR A 91 10.94 6.21 -9.92
C TYR A 91 11.85 4.97 -9.91
N SER A 92 12.21 4.42 -11.08
CA SER A 92 12.94 3.14 -11.22
C SER A 92 14.43 3.15 -10.83
N GLN A 93 14.84 3.98 -9.86
CA GLN A 93 16.24 4.14 -9.44
C GLN A 93 16.43 3.79 -7.96
N PHE A 94 15.78 2.71 -7.50
CA PHE A 94 15.98 2.23 -6.14
C PHE A 94 17.12 1.20 -6.13
N PRO A 95 18.17 1.41 -5.32
CA PRO A 95 19.26 0.44 -5.19
C PRO A 95 18.76 -0.82 -4.48
N GLU A 96 19.44 -1.95 -4.66
CA GLU A 96 19.13 -3.21 -3.96
C GLU A 96 19.21 -3.08 -2.43
N THR A 97 20.06 -2.20 -1.91
CA THR A 97 20.16 -1.87 -0.47
C THR A 97 18.97 -1.08 0.07
N SER A 98 17.92 -0.87 -0.73
CA SER A 98 16.68 -0.26 -0.26
C SER A 98 15.98 -1.15 0.75
N SER A 99 15.30 -0.52 1.71
CA SER A 99 14.53 -1.24 2.73
C SER A 99 13.03 -0.93 2.63
N ALA A 100 12.20 -1.93 2.91
CA ALA A 100 10.75 -1.78 2.94
C ALA A 100 10.22 -1.96 4.36
N LYS A 101 9.45 -0.99 4.86
CA LYS A 101 8.94 -1.00 6.23
C LYS A 101 7.43 -0.83 6.23
N ILE A 102 6.70 -1.62 7.01
CA ILE A 102 5.25 -1.42 7.18
C ILE A 102 5.03 -0.43 8.31
N LEU A 103 4.43 0.72 7.98
CA LEU A 103 4.15 1.79 8.93
C LEU A 103 2.65 2.11 8.94
N THR A 104 2.19 2.64 10.06
CA THR A 104 0.82 3.14 10.23
C THR A 104 0.79 4.65 9.99
N SER A 105 -0.22 5.14 9.28
CA SER A 105 -0.41 6.57 9.08
C SER A 105 -0.90 7.22 10.39
N GLY A 106 0.00 7.87 11.12
CA GLY A 106 -0.32 8.41 12.45
C GLY A 106 -0.58 7.28 13.47
N LEU A 107 -1.51 7.49 14.39
CA LEU A 107 -1.78 6.53 15.48
C LEU A 107 -2.79 5.43 15.09
N ILE A 108 -3.81 5.77 14.30
CA ILE A 108 -4.96 4.88 13.99
C ILE A 108 -5.27 4.88 12.48
N GLY A 109 -4.31 5.26 11.64
CA GLY A 109 -4.52 5.30 10.20
C GLY A 109 -4.40 3.93 9.54
N GLU A 110 -4.51 3.95 8.22
CA GLU A 110 -4.18 2.79 7.40
C GLU A 110 -2.68 2.50 7.41
N GLN A 111 -2.36 1.23 7.24
CA GLN A 111 -0.99 0.78 7.04
C GLN A 111 -0.56 0.97 5.59
N TYR A 112 0.70 1.36 5.43
CA TYR A 112 1.34 1.61 4.15
C TYR A 112 2.78 1.08 4.19
N ILE A 113 3.35 0.88 3.01
CA ILE A 113 4.77 0.50 2.90
C ILE A 113 5.58 1.77 2.71
N SER A 114 6.53 1.98 3.61
CA SER A 114 7.58 2.99 3.46
C SER A 114 8.79 2.33 2.80
N LEU A 115 9.04 2.69 1.55
CA LEU A 115 10.26 2.35 0.86
C LEU A 115 11.33 3.41 1.20
N VAL A 116 12.46 2.95 1.72
CA VAL A 116 13.59 3.80 2.08
C VAL A 116 14.74 3.43 1.16
N PRO A 117 15.10 4.30 0.20
CA PRO A 117 16.25 4.07 -0.66
C PRO A 117 17.52 3.88 0.17
N GLY A 118 18.30 2.87 -0.19
CA GLY A 118 19.61 2.62 0.39
C GLY A 118 20.67 3.61 -0.11
N PHE A 119 21.92 3.28 0.18
CA PHE A 119 23.06 4.02 -0.36
C PHE A 119 23.34 3.55 -1.79
N VAL A 120 23.68 4.49 -2.66
CA VAL A 120 24.12 4.19 -4.03
C VAL A 120 25.64 4.23 -4.04
N PHE A 121 26.27 3.10 -4.33
CA PHE A 121 27.71 2.99 -4.59
C PHE A 121 27.96 2.89 -6.11
N GLU A 122 29.21 3.04 -6.55
CA GLU A 122 29.56 3.05 -7.98
C GLU A 122 29.19 1.74 -8.71
N ASP A 123 29.16 0.62 -7.99
CA ASP A 123 28.85 -0.72 -8.52
C ASP A 123 27.51 -1.29 -7.99
N GLU A 124 26.64 -0.44 -7.41
CA GLU A 124 25.38 -0.93 -6.81
C GLU A 124 24.34 -1.25 -7.89
N GLU A 125 23.78 -2.46 -7.84
CA GLU A 125 22.69 -2.85 -8.71
C GLU A 125 21.38 -2.15 -8.29
N MET A 126 20.53 -1.92 -9.30
CA MET A 126 19.23 -1.28 -9.14
C MET A 126 18.16 -2.37 -9.19
N LEU A 127 17.15 -2.25 -8.34
CA LEU A 127 16.02 -3.17 -8.32
C LEU A 127 15.27 -3.11 -9.66
N ILE A 128 15.18 -4.26 -10.32
CA ILE A 128 14.47 -4.45 -11.58
C ILE A 128 13.11 -5.15 -11.37
N ASP A 129 12.36 -5.32 -12.46
CA ASP A 129 11.05 -5.97 -12.43
C ASP A 129 11.16 -7.43 -11.96
N GLY A 130 10.47 -7.74 -10.88
CA GLY A 130 10.39 -9.08 -10.28
C GLY A 130 11.29 -9.30 -9.06
N ASP A 131 12.19 -8.36 -8.76
CA ASP A 131 13.17 -8.51 -7.69
C ASP A 131 12.57 -8.50 -6.29
N PHE A 132 13.34 -9.06 -5.36
CA PHE A 132 13.01 -9.08 -3.94
C PHE A 132 13.77 -7.98 -3.19
N ILE A 133 13.05 -7.22 -2.37
CA ILE A 133 13.63 -6.32 -1.38
C ILE A 133 14.01 -7.17 -0.18
N GLU A 134 15.32 -7.28 0.09
CA GLU A 134 15.84 -8.14 1.16
C GLU A 134 15.67 -7.53 2.55
N ASP A 135 15.94 -6.23 2.73
CA ASP A 135 15.79 -5.58 4.03
C ASP A 135 14.35 -5.16 4.28
N THR A 136 13.59 -6.04 4.92
CA THR A 136 12.20 -5.76 5.32
C THR A 136 12.08 -5.55 6.83
N LYS A 137 11.14 -4.67 7.21
CA LYS A 137 10.74 -4.45 8.60
C LYS A 137 9.24 -4.63 8.72
N SER A 138 8.86 -5.67 9.44
CA SER A 138 7.49 -6.07 9.74
C SER A 138 6.71 -4.98 10.48
N ALA A 139 5.38 -5.07 10.41
CA ALA A 139 4.49 -4.18 11.14
C ALA A 139 4.68 -4.35 12.66
N LEU A 140 4.66 -3.23 13.38
CA LEU A 140 4.65 -3.27 14.84
C LEU A 140 3.27 -3.69 15.35
N VAL A 141 3.27 -4.64 16.28
CA VAL A 141 2.09 -5.09 17.01
C VAL A 141 2.12 -4.39 18.37
N LEU A 142 1.07 -3.63 18.70
CA LEU A 142 1.04 -2.78 19.90
C LEU A 142 1.17 -3.61 21.17
N GLU A 143 0.57 -4.79 21.17
CA GLU A 143 0.58 -5.76 22.24
C GLU A 143 2.02 -6.18 22.61
N ASP A 144 2.86 -6.41 21.60
CA ASP A 144 4.26 -6.79 21.81
C ASP A 144 5.06 -5.65 22.45
N LEU A 145 4.79 -4.41 22.03
CA LEU A 145 5.43 -3.22 22.61
C LEU A 145 5.02 -3.00 24.07
N ILE A 146 3.75 -3.19 24.39
CA ILE A 146 3.26 -3.09 25.78
C ILE A 146 3.92 -4.17 26.63
N GLY A 147 4.01 -5.41 26.13
CA GLY A 147 4.69 -6.50 26.82
C GLY A 147 6.17 -6.18 27.10
N GLN A 148 6.89 -5.68 26.09
CA GLN A 148 8.28 -5.28 26.22
C GLN A 148 8.46 -4.16 27.26
N VAL A 149 7.56 -3.15 27.27
CA VAL A 149 7.60 -2.07 28.26
C VAL A 149 7.31 -2.58 29.66
N LEU A 150 6.25 -3.37 29.87
CA LEU A 150 5.90 -3.93 31.18
C LEU A 150 7.03 -4.80 31.75
N TYR A 151 7.67 -5.61 30.91
CA TYR A 151 8.83 -6.40 31.31
C TYR A 151 10.04 -5.52 31.67
N SER A 152 10.32 -4.50 30.86
CA SER A 152 11.43 -3.57 31.11
C SER A 152 11.26 -2.74 32.39
N VAL A 153 10.02 -2.42 32.77
CA VAL A 153 9.69 -1.65 33.98
C VAL A 153 9.55 -2.56 35.20
N GLY A 154 9.01 -3.77 35.05
CA GLY A 154 8.83 -4.73 36.15
C GLY A 154 10.08 -5.52 36.50
N GLY A 155 11.03 -5.68 35.58
CA GLY A 155 12.28 -6.42 35.79
C GLY A 155 13.35 -5.67 36.62
N SER A 156 13.12 -4.41 36.99
CA SER A 156 14.08 -3.60 37.75
C SER A 156 13.94 -3.68 39.29
N GLU A 157 12.98 -4.44 39.83
CA GLU A 157 12.74 -4.52 41.29
C GLU A 157 13.33 -5.76 42.01
N GLU A 158 13.95 -6.72 41.31
CA GLU A 158 14.40 -8.01 41.91
C GLU A 158 15.92 -8.18 42.16
N THR A 159 16.74 -7.12 42.25
CA THR A 159 18.21 -7.28 42.48
C THR A 159 18.77 -6.55 43.72
N THR A 160 17.95 -6.21 44.72
CA THR A 160 18.48 -5.70 46.02
C THR A 160 18.03 -6.59 47.17
N LYS A 161 18.58 -7.80 47.26
CA LYS A 161 18.74 -8.55 48.51
C LYS A 161 19.98 -9.43 48.41
N GLU A 162 21.12 -8.89 48.83
CA GLU A 162 22.10 -9.50 49.75
C GLU A 162 23.09 -8.43 50.24
#